data_AF-A0A833E961-F1
#
_entry.id   AF-A0A833E961-F1
#
_cell.length_a   1.000
_cell.length_b   1.000
_cell.length_c   1.000
_cell.angle_alpha   90.00
_cell.angle_beta   90.00
_cell.angle_gamma   90.00
#
_symmetry.space_group_name_H-M   'P 1'
#
loop_
_entity.id
_entity.type
_entity.pdbx_description
1 polymer ?
#
loop_
_entity_poly.entity_id
_entity_poly.type
_entity_poly.pdbx_seq_one_letter_code
_entity_poly.pdbx_strand_id
1 'polypeptide(L)'
;MVKPSNVELLYNYDKLLERLYEKLPTRGARASRFELPRMVVERVGGKTIIRNFRQLCDVVRREPRIVMRYLLRELGAAGNYDEDSGSLTINIRVSAQTLNTLLQRFVKTYVICPTCGAPDTRLERRDRAWILICEACGAEQPVPPF
;
A
#
# COMPACT_ATOMS: atom_id res chain seq x y z
N MET A 1 46.83 2.75 -27.44
CA MET A 1 45.77 2.48 -26.45
C MET A 1 44.57 1.92 -27.21
N VAL A 2 44.48 0.60 -27.29
CA VAL A 2 43.46 -0.12 -28.07
C VAL A 2 42.13 0.04 -27.35
N LYS A 3 41.16 0.73 -27.95
CA LYS A 3 39.77 0.71 -27.46
C LYS A 3 39.31 -0.74 -27.57
N PRO A 4 38.96 -1.42 -26.46
CA PRO A 4 38.53 -2.80 -26.51
C PRO A 4 37.30 -2.88 -27.42
N SER A 5 37.27 -3.92 -28.25
CA SER A 5 36.14 -4.19 -29.13
C SER A 5 34.88 -4.37 -28.27
N ASN A 6 33.71 -3.87 -28.73
CA ASN A 6 32.44 -3.95 -28.00
C ASN A 6 32.07 -5.38 -27.56
N VAL A 7 32.70 -6.40 -28.14
CA VAL A 7 32.51 -7.81 -27.85
C VAL A 7 33.19 -8.24 -26.55
N GLU A 8 34.40 -7.74 -26.23
CA GLU A 8 35.10 -8.07 -24.97
C GLU A 8 34.39 -7.51 -23.72
N LEU A 9 33.64 -6.41 -23.89
CA LEU A 9 32.82 -5.79 -22.84
C LEU A 9 31.57 -6.60 -22.49
N LEU A 10 31.04 -7.39 -23.43
CA LEU A 10 29.88 -8.26 -23.22
C LEU A 10 30.22 -9.54 -22.44
N TYR A 11 31.49 -9.98 -22.47
CA TYR A 11 31.94 -11.23 -21.84
C TYR A 11 32.71 -11.04 -20.53
N ASN A 12 33.04 -9.80 -20.13
CA ASN A 12 33.71 -9.53 -18.87
C ASN A 12 32.69 -9.19 -17.77
N TYR A 13 32.37 -10.19 -16.95
CA TYR A 13 31.42 -10.08 -15.84
C TYR A 13 31.77 -8.94 -14.87
N ASP A 14 33.05 -8.76 -14.53
CA ASP A 14 33.49 -7.78 -13.53
C ASP A 14 33.25 -6.34 -14.00
N LYS A 15 33.55 -6.04 -15.27
CA LYS A 15 33.29 -4.71 -15.86
C LYS A 15 31.79 -4.40 -15.96
N LEU A 16 30.97 -5.42 -16.23
CA LEU A 16 29.51 -5.28 -16.24
C LEU A 16 28.97 -5.02 -14.83
N LEU A 17 29.55 -5.68 -13.82
CA LEU A 17 29.19 -5.54 -12.42
C LEU A 17 29.57 -4.16 -11.85
N GLU A 18 30.79 -3.66 -12.12
CA GLU A 18 31.24 -2.32 -11.72
C GLU A 18 30.33 -1.23 -12.29
N ARG A 19 30.02 -1.31 -13.58
CA ARG A 19 29.09 -0.39 -14.26
C ARG A 19 27.70 -0.39 -13.62
N LEU A 20 27.24 -1.54 -13.14
CA LEU A 20 25.95 -1.66 -12.46
C LEU A 20 26.01 -0.98 -11.09
N TYR A 21 27.06 -1.19 -10.30
CA TYR A 21 27.23 -0.52 -9.02
C TYR A 21 27.38 0.99 -9.13
N GLU A 22 28.03 1.51 -10.17
CA GLU A 22 28.10 2.96 -10.43
C GLU A 22 26.73 3.58 -10.74
N LYS A 23 25.85 2.83 -11.40
CA LYS A 23 24.51 3.30 -11.80
C LYS A 23 23.43 3.05 -10.76
N LEU A 24 23.68 2.19 -9.78
CA LEU A 24 22.72 1.92 -8.73
C LEU A 24 22.59 3.17 -7.85
N PRO A 25 21.37 3.70 -7.65
CA PRO A 25 21.18 4.68 -6.60
C PRO A 25 21.60 4.04 -5.27
N THR A 26 22.34 4.77 -4.43
CA THR A 26 22.66 4.34 -3.05
C THR A 26 21.38 3.82 -2.43
N ARG A 27 21.35 2.51 -2.12
CA ARG A 27 20.17 1.78 -1.62
C ARG A 27 19.29 2.73 -0.83
N GLY A 28 18.21 3.17 -1.47
CA GLY A 28 17.33 4.21 -0.94
C GLY A 28 17.01 3.87 0.51
N ALA A 29 17.18 4.87 1.37
CA ALA A 29 17.07 4.79 2.80
C ALA A 29 16.00 3.78 3.22
N ARG A 30 16.39 2.85 4.11
CA ARG A 30 15.52 1.88 4.79
C ARG A 30 14.11 2.44 4.87
N ALA A 31 13.16 1.73 4.26
CA ALA A 31 11.72 1.99 4.33
C ALA A 31 11.42 2.75 5.62
N SER A 32 11.20 4.05 5.49
CA SER A 32 10.85 4.91 6.63
C SER A 32 9.74 4.19 7.37
N ARG A 33 9.95 3.90 8.66
CA ARG A 33 9.02 3.16 9.53
C ARG A 33 7.60 3.62 9.21
N PHE A 34 6.89 2.80 8.44
CA PHE A 34 5.50 3.08 8.11
C PHE A 34 4.70 2.79 9.37
N GLU A 35 4.51 3.84 10.18
CA GLU A 35 3.80 3.75 11.44
C GLU A 35 2.31 3.97 11.19
N LEU A 36 1.58 2.87 11.14
CA LEU A 36 0.13 2.90 11.00
C LEU A 36 -0.50 3.32 12.34
N PRO A 37 -1.27 4.43 12.40
CA PRO A 37 -1.99 4.80 13.61
C PRO A 37 -3.01 3.72 13.99
N ARG A 38 -3.29 3.61 15.29
CA ARG A 38 -4.37 2.72 15.76
C ARG A 38 -5.73 3.35 15.47
N MET A 39 -6.72 2.53 15.09
CA MET A 39 -8.10 3.01 14.93
C MET A 39 -8.71 3.43 16.26
N VAL A 40 -9.23 4.66 16.30
CA VAL A 40 -10.01 5.22 17.40
C VAL A 40 -11.47 4.85 17.13
N VAL A 41 -11.95 3.84 17.87
CA VAL A 41 -13.24 3.22 17.66
C VAL A 41 -14.18 3.59 18.79
N GLU A 42 -15.31 4.18 18.45
CA GLU A 42 -16.40 4.51 19.35
C GLU A 42 -17.60 3.60 19.05
N ARG A 43 -18.28 3.13 20.09
CA ARG A 43 -19.45 2.27 19.94
C ARG A 43 -20.68 3.05 20.35
N VAL A 44 -21.60 3.22 19.40
CA VAL A 44 -22.87 3.91 19.64
C VAL A 44 -24.00 2.93 19.35
N GLY A 45 -24.55 2.34 20.41
CA GLY A 45 -25.58 1.30 20.31
C GLY A 45 -25.10 0.07 19.54
N GLY A 46 -25.80 -0.28 18.46
CA GLY A 46 -25.44 -1.37 17.55
C GLY A 46 -24.42 -1.01 16.47
N LYS A 47 -23.98 0.26 16.40
CA LYS A 47 -23.08 0.77 15.36
C LYS A 47 -21.67 1.01 15.91
N THR A 48 -20.68 0.87 15.04
CA THR A 48 -19.27 1.14 15.32
C THR A 48 -18.81 2.33 14.49
N ILE A 49 -18.29 3.37 15.13
CA ILE A 49 -17.83 4.60 14.49
C ILE A 49 -16.31 4.69 14.63
N ILE A 50 -15.62 4.98 13.53
CA ILE A 50 -14.17 5.17 13.48
C ILE A 50 -13.90 6.65 13.24
N ARG A 51 -13.42 7.35 14.27
CA ARG A 51 -13.24 8.82 14.24
C ARG A 51 -12.04 9.25 13.40
N ASN A 52 -10.94 8.51 13.46
CA ASN A 52 -9.69 8.86 12.78
C ASN A 52 -9.55 8.23 11.38
N PHE A 53 -10.67 7.88 10.73
CA PHE A 53 -10.63 7.15 9.47
C PHE A 53 -9.95 7.95 8.34
N ARG A 54 -10.23 9.24 8.22
CA ARG A 54 -9.57 10.13 7.25
C ARG A 54 -8.05 10.16 7.43
N GLN A 55 -7.59 10.38 8.65
CA GLN A 55 -6.15 10.40 8.98
C GLN A 55 -5.45 9.08 8.61
N LEU A 56 -6.12 7.94 8.82
CA LEU A 56 -5.60 6.63 8.43
C LEU A 56 -5.47 6.51 6.90
N CYS A 57 -6.48 6.97 6.17
CA CYS A 57 -6.46 6.97 4.71
C CYS A 57 -5.36 7.87 4.15
N ASP A 58 -5.12 9.02 4.78
CA ASP A 58 -4.06 9.96 4.42
C ASP A 58 -2.67 9.35 4.62
N VAL A 59 -2.42 8.70 5.77
CA VAL A 59 -1.16 7.99 6.05
C VAL A 59 -0.92 6.86 5.05
N VAL A 60 -1.97 6.13 4.70
CA VAL A 60 -1.93 5.02 3.74
C VAL A 60 -1.88 5.50 2.28
N ARG A 61 -2.08 6.81 2.03
CA ARG A 61 -2.20 7.41 0.69
C ARG A 61 -3.24 6.70 -0.18
N ARG A 62 -4.43 6.46 0.36
CA ARG A 62 -5.55 5.83 -0.35
C ARG A 62 -6.84 6.59 -0.15
N GLU A 63 -7.70 6.54 -1.15
CA GLU A 63 -9.02 7.17 -1.06
C GLU A 63 -9.87 6.49 0.03
N PRO A 64 -10.56 7.25 0.90
CA PRO A 64 -11.40 6.69 1.97
C PRO A 64 -12.43 5.69 1.47
N ARG A 65 -12.98 5.90 0.27
CA ARG A 65 -13.98 5.01 -0.36
C ARG A 65 -13.44 3.61 -0.65
N ILE A 66 -12.16 3.51 -1.04
CA ILE A 66 -11.47 2.23 -1.33
C ILE A 66 -11.31 1.44 -0.03
N VAL A 67 -10.75 2.08 1.00
CA VAL A 67 -10.50 1.46 2.30
C VAL A 67 -11.82 1.05 2.95
N MET A 68 -12.84 1.90 2.87
CA MET A 68 -14.19 1.62 3.36
C MET A 68 -14.78 0.37 2.69
N ARG A 69 -14.74 0.30 1.35
CA ARG A 69 -15.29 -0.85 0.62
C ARG A 69 -14.63 -2.17 1.04
N TYR A 70 -13.31 -2.17 1.18
CA TYR A 70 -12.59 -3.33 1.67
C TYR A 70 -13.06 -3.76 3.06
N LEU A 71 -13.14 -2.83 4.02
CA LEU A 71 -13.58 -3.12 5.39
C LEU A 71 -15.02 -3.65 5.42
N LEU A 72 -15.93 -3.05 4.65
CA LEU A 72 -17.33 -3.47 4.60
C LEU A 72 -17.49 -4.87 4.01
N ARG A 73 -16.71 -5.21 2.98
CA ARG A 73 -16.71 -6.55 2.40
C ARG A 73 -16.20 -7.61 3.38
N GLU A 74 -15.07 -7.35 4.04
CA GLU A 74 -14.49 -8.30 5.01
C GLU A 74 -15.39 -8.49 6.25
N LEU A 75 -16.14 -7.46 6.63
CA LEU A 75 -17.05 -7.50 7.78
C LEU A 75 -18.46 -7.99 7.41
N GLY A 76 -18.79 -8.11 6.12
CA GLY A 76 -20.14 -8.44 5.65
C GLY A 76 -21.20 -7.45 6.12
N ALA A 77 -20.85 -6.15 6.17
CA ALA A 77 -21.69 -5.12 6.78
C ALA A 77 -21.90 -3.92 5.86
N ALA A 78 -23.00 -3.20 6.08
CA ALA A 78 -23.20 -1.88 5.50
C ALA A 78 -22.58 -0.79 6.38
N GLY A 79 -22.14 0.29 5.76
CA GLY A 79 -21.62 1.45 6.46
C GLY A 79 -21.63 2.68 5.56
N ASN A 80 -21.32 3.82 6.16
CA ASN A 80 -21.24 5.11 5.47
C ASN A 80 -20.00 5.89 5.92
N TYR A 81 -19.31 6.50 4.96
CA TYR A 81 -18.25 7.48 5.23
C TYR A 81 -18.88 8.87 5.25
N ASP A 82 -18.64 9.61 6.33
CA ASP A 82 -19.05 11.00 6.45
C ASP A 82 -17.89 11.90 6.01
N GLU A 83 -18.08 12.63 4.91
CA GLU A 83 -17.05 13.49 4.32
C GLU A 83 -16.75 14.72 5.20
N ASP A 84 -17.73 15.21 5.97
CA ASP A 84 -17.60 16.39 6.83
C ASP A 84 -16.80 16.06 8.09
N SER A 85 -17.19 14.99 8.78
CA SER A 85 -16.49 14.56 10.01
C SER A 85 -15.27 13.69 9.77
N GLY A 86 -15.07 13.19 8.54
CA GLY A 86 -14.00 12.24 8.19
C GLY A 86 -14.11 10.90 8.92
N SER A 87 -15.28 10.59 9.47
CA SER A 87 -15.54 9.39 10.29
C SER A 87 -16.23 8.30 9.47
N LEU A 88 -15.88 7.03 9.72
CA LEU A 88 -16.54 5.87 9.12
C LEU A 88 -17.54 5.26 10.10
N THR A 89 -18.81 5.15 9.72
CA THR A 89 -19.84 4.46 10.50
C THR A 89 -20.13 3.09 9.91
N ILE A 90 -20.06 2.04 10.73
CA ILE A 90 -20.35 0.65 10.36
C ILE A 90 -21.57 0.21 11.17
N ASN A 91 -22.56 -0.40 10.49
CA ASN A 91 -23.86 -0.74 11.10
C ASN A 91 -23.85 -2.00 11.98
N ILE A 92 -22.68 -2.53 12.33
CA ILE A 92 -22.51 -3.71 13.20
C ILE A 92 -21.57 -3.39 14.36
N ARG A 93 -21.62 -4.23 15.39
CA ARG A 93 -20.72 -4.16 16.54
C ARG A 93 -19.41 -4.89 16.22
N VAL A 94 -18.30 -4.15 16.18
CA VAL A 94 -16.96 -4.71 15.92
C VAL A 94 -15.99 -4.31 17.02
N SER A 95 -15.00 -5.18 17.26
CA SER A 95 -13.90 -4.86 18.16
C SER A 95 -12.84 -4.00 17.47
N ALA A 96 -12.22 -3.07 18.20
CA ALA A 96 -11.11 -2.29 17.67
C ALA A 96 -9.92 -3.17 17.27
N GLN A 97 -9.71 -4.30 17.97
CA GLN A 97 -8.66 -5.26 17.65
C GLN A 97 -8.90 -5.88 16.27
N THR A 98 -10.11 -6.38 16.00
CA THR A 98 -10.50 -6.95 14.70
C THR A 98 -10.31 -5.94 13.58
N LEU A 99 -10.76 -4.70 13.77
CA LEU A 99 -10.58 -3.64 12.78
C LEU A 99 -9.08 -3.40 12.50
N ASN A 100 -8.25 -3.25 13.53
CA ASN A 100 -6.82 -3.04 13.36
C ASN A 100 -6.15 -4.21 12.61
N THR A 101 -6.54 -5.46 12.88
CA THR A 101 -6.06 -6.62 12.14
C THR A 101 -6.46 -6.59 10.66
N LEU A 102 -7.71 -6.22 10.36
CA LEU A 102 -8.17 -6.05 8.98
C LEU A 102 -7.41 -4.94 8.26
N LEU A 103 -7.14 -3.82 8.92
CA LEU A 103 -6.35 -2.73 8.34
C LEU A 103 -4.90 -3.14 8.08
N GLN A 104 -4.28 -3.91 8.97
CA GLN A 104 -2.94 -4.44 8.74
C GLN A 104 -2.89 -5.38 7.52
N ARG A 105 -3.93 -6.22 7.33
CA ARG A 105 -4.06 -7.05 6.13
C ARG A 105 -4.23 -6.18 4.88
N PHE A 106 -5.06 -5.15 4.94
CA PHE A 106 -5.24 -4.19 3.85
C PHE A 106 -3.90 -3.56 3.44
N VAL A 107 -3.14 -3.04 4.40
CA VAL A 107 -1.83 -2.43 4.14
C VAL A 107 -0.87 -3.41 3.48
N LYS A 108 -0.81 -4.65 3.98
CA LYS A 108 0.07 -5.67 3.42
C LYS A 108 -0.26 -6.03 1.96
N THR A 109 -1.54 -6.00 1.58
CA THR A 109 -1.98 -6.45 0.25
C THR A 109 -2.12 -5.30 -0.76
N TYR A 110 -2.56 -4.11 -0.34
CA TYR A 110 -2.96 -3.02 -1.25
C TYR A 110 -2.09 -1.76 -1.15
N VAL A 111 -1.06 -1.77 -0.30
CA VAL A 111 -0.23 -0.59 -0.01
C VAL A 111 1.25 -0.92 -0.09
N ILE A 112 1.70 -2.00 0.56
CA ILE A 112 3.11 -2.38 0.54
C ILE A 112 3.42 -3.11 -0.76
N CYS A 113 4.45 -2.66 -1.48
CA CYS A 113 4.96 -3.41 -2.63
C CYS A 113 5.60 -4.72 -2.16
N PRO A 114 5.21 -5.88 -2.70
CA PRO A 114 5.78 -7.17 -2.31
C PRO A 114 7.20 -7.39 -2.81
N THR A 115 7.67 -6.61 -3.79
CA THR A 115 9.02 -6.73 -4.36
C THR A 115 10.06 -5.95 -3.55
N CYS A 116 9.77 -4.68 -3.22
CA CYS A 116 10.74 -3.78 -2.56
C CYS A 116 10.37 -3.41 -1.13
N GLY A 117 9.15 -3.72 -0.67
CA GLY A 117 8.67 -3.37 0.68
C GLY A 117 8.35 -1.88 0.88
N ALA A 118 8.42 -1.06 -0.16
CA ALA A 118 8.08 0.36 -0.07
C ALA A 118 6.56 0.56 0.04
N PRO A 119 6.08 1.49 0.88
CA PRO A 119 4.68 1.88 0.95
C PRO A 119 4.28 2.86 -0.18
N ASP A 120 5.24 3.37 -0.94
CA ASP A 120 5.02 4.26 -2.09
C ASP A 120 4.50 3.47 -3.30
N THR A 121 3.17 3.30 -3.32
CA THR A 121 2.45 2.59 -4.37
C THR A 121 1.18 3.33 -4.74
N ARG A 122 0.68 3.09 -5.96
CA ARG A 122 -0.58 3.62 -6.49
C ARG A 122 -1.48 2.47 -6.92
N LEU A 123 -2.77 2.59 -6.64
CA LEU A 123 -3.78 1.59 -7.01
C LEU A 123 -4.55 2.10 -8.23
N GLU A 124 -4.47 1.38 -9.33
CA GLU A 124 -5.19 1.71 -10.57
C GLU A 124 -6.10 0.58 -11.00
N ARG A 125 -7.20 0.92 -11.67
CA ARG A 125 -8.11 -0.06 -12.26
C ARG A 125 -7.82 -0.17 -13.75
N ARG A 126 -7.32 -1.33 -14.18
CA ARG A 126 -7.12 -1.67 -15.60
C ARG A 126 -8.14 -2.75 -15.95
N ASP A 127 -9.13 -2.39 -16.76
CA ASP A 127 -10.27 -3.23 -17.14
C ASP A 127 -11.06 -3.78 -15.93
N ARG A 128 -10.96 -5.11 -15.72
CA ARG A 128 -11.64 -5.86 -14.67
C ARG A 128 -10.73 -6.13 -13.45
N ALA A 129 -9.46 -5.77 -13.53
CA ALA A 129 -8.48 -6.01 -12.47
C ALA A 129 -8.04 -4.71 -11.80
N TRP A 130 -7.76 -4.80 -10.51
CA TRP A 130 -7.03 -3.77 -9.80
C TRP A 130 -5.55 -4.08 -9.90
N ILE A 131 -4.75 -3.06 -10.20
CA ILE A 131 -3.30 -3.15 -10.36
C ILE A 131 -2.64 -2.22 -9.33
N LEU A 132 -1.73 -2.78 -8.54
CA LEU A 132 -0.85 -2.05 -7.66
C LEU A 132 0.44 -1.72 -8.43
N ILE A 133 0.74 -0.44 -8.59
CA ILE A 133 1.92 0.07 -9.28
C ILE A 133 2.84 0.68 -8.22
N CYS A 134 4.09 0.22 -8.13
CA CYS A 134 5.07 0.78 -7.20
C CYS A 134 5.85 1.93 -7.84
N GLU A 135 5.85 3.09 -7.20
CA GLU A 135 6.59 4.27 -7.69
C GLU A 135 8.10 4.16 -7.41
N ALA A 136 8.51 3.33 -6.44
CA ALA A 136 9.90 3.15 -6.07
C ALA A 136 10.66 2.16 -6.99
N CYS A 137 10.02 1.06 -7.40
CA CYS A 137 10.66 0.02 -8.22
C CYS A 137 10.02 -0.20 -9.60
N GLY A 138 8.89 0.44 -9.89
CA GLY A 138 8.17 0.27 -11.16
C GLY A 138 7.44 -1.07 -11.31
N ALA A 139 7.38 -1.90 -10.27
CA ALA A 139 6.67 -3.18 -10.33
C ALA A 139 5.16 -2.96 -10.45
N GLU A 140 4.53 -3.65 -11.41
CA GLU A 140 3.08 -3.72 -11.56
C GLU A 140 2.59 -5.11 -11.11
N GLN A 141 1.63 -5.15 -10.19
CA GLN A 141 1.07 -6.41 -9.71
C GLN A 141 -0.46 -6.37 -9.67
N PRO A 142 -1.16 -7.37 -10.22
CA PRO A 142 -2.60 -7.48 -10.06
C PRO A 142 -2.94 -7.83 -8.61
N VAL A 143 -3.93 -7.14 -8.04
CA VAL A 143 -4.44 -7.40 -6.68
C VAL A 143 -5.89 -7.91 -6.74
N PRO A 144 -6.32 -8.69 -5.73
CA PRO A 144 -7.69 -9.17 -5.67
C PRO A 144 -8.69 -8.01 -5.70
N PRO A 145 -9.85 -8.17 -6.38
CA PRO A 145 -10.92 -7.18 -6.30
C PRO A 145 -11.48 -7.10 -4.87
N PHE A 146 -12.08 -5.97 -4.51
CA PHE A 146 -12.80 -5.71 -3.25
C PHE A 146 -14.10 -4.94 -3.44
#